data_AF-A0A523NGQ0-F1
#
_entry.id   AF-A0A523NGQ0-F1
#
_cell.length_a   1.000
_cell.length_b   1.000
_cell.length_c   1.000
_cell.angle_alpha   90.00
_cell.angle_beta   90.00
_cell.angle_gamma   90.00
#
_symmetry.space_group_name_H-M   'P 1'
#
loop_
_entity.id
_entity.type
_entity.pdbx_description
1 polymer ?
#
loop_
_entity_poly.entity_id
_entity_poly.type
_entity_poly.pdbx_seq_one_letter_code
_entity_poly.pdbx_strand_id
1 'polypeptide(L)' 'MQASGVHQAGVAMSKHEIAAPSNAAIAQRLEATARLLEEQAANLFRVRAYRQAAATVERLGEPAGPTGCTGQRIG' A
#
# COMPACT_ATOMS: atom_id res chain seq x y z
N MET A 1 33.32 11.22 34.21
CA MET A 1 32.79 10.01 33.56
C MET A 1 31.46 10.37 32.92
N GLN A 2 31.33 10.09 31.64
CA GLN A 2 30.30 10.59 30.74
C GLN A 2 29.00 9.79 30.90
N ALA A 3 27.83 10.43 30.79
CA ALA A 3 26.57 9.74 30.53
C ALA A 3 25.94 10.39 29.29
N SER A 4 25.86 9.58 28.24
CA SER A 4 25.49 9.94 26.88
C SER A 4 24.14 10.64 26.78
N GLY A 5 24.17 11.85 26.21
CA GLY A 5 23.02 12.42 25.52
C GLY A 5 22.82 11.65 24.21
N VAL A 6 21.85 10.74 24.19
CA VAL A 6 21.30 10.21 22.94
C VAL A 6 20.26 11.21 22.43
N HIS A 7 20.73 12.14 21.60
CA HIS A 7 19.89 12.97 20.76
C HIS A 7 19.19 12.07 19.75
N GLN A 8 17.90 11.80 19.96
CA GLN A 8 17.05 11.29 18.88
C GLN A 8 16.68 12.47 17.97
N ALA A 9 17.60 12.81 17.07
CA ALA A 9 17.39 13.72 15.95
C ALA A 9 16.98 12.92 14.71
N GLY A 10 15.91 13.37 14.03
CA GLY A 10 15.45 12.84 12.73
C GLY A 10 14.73 11.50 12.89
N VAL A 11 13.48 11.31 12.46
CA VAL A 11 12.94 11.66 11.16
C VAL A 11 11.46 11.96 11.38
N ALA A 12 11.07 13.24 11.29
CA ALA A 12 9.72 13.55 10.88
C ALA A 12 9.59 12.93 9.48
N MET A 13 8.93 11.79 9.38
CA MET A 13 8.50 11.25 8.09
C MET A 13 7.59 12.33 7.51
N SER A 14 8.17 13.21 6.69
CA SER A 14 7.45 14.09 5.80
C SER A 14 6.33 13.24 5.23
N LYS A 15 5.10 13.76 5.32
CA LYS A 15 3.92 13.18 4.70
C LYS A 15 4.23 13.14 3.20
N HIS A 16 4.91 12.08 2.78
CA HIS A 16 5.73 12.07 1.58
C HIS A 16 4.80 12.48 0.43
N GLU A 17 5.31 13.31 -0.46
CA GLU A 17 4.89 13.36 -1.85
C GLU A 17 5.16 11.97 -2.48
N ILE A 18 4.50 10.93 -1.95
CA ILE A 18 4.39 9.63 -2.59
C ILE A 18 3.43 9.92 -3.72
N ALA A 19 3.98 10.29 -4.88
CA ALA A 19 3.26 10.15 -6.14
C ALA A 19 2.53 8.81 -6.06
N ALA A 20 1.19 8.86 -6.11
CA ALA A 20 0.38 7.70 -5.82
C ALA A 20 0.88 6.53 -6.69
N PRO A 21 1.19 5.36 -6.08
CA PRO A 21 1.75 4.26 -6.84
C PRO A 21 0.80 3.92 -7.99
N SER A 22 1.36 3.68 -9.18
CA SER A 22 0.55 3.29 -10.32
C SER A 22 -0.23 2.01 -10.01
N ASN A 23 -1.37 1.82 -10.66
CA ASN A 23 -2.18 0.61 -10.51
C ASN A 23 -1.35 -0.66 -10.76
N ALA A 24 -0.46 -0.63 -11.75
CA ALA A 24 0.47 -1.73 -12.01
C ALA A 24 1.41 -2.00 -10.82
N ALA A 25 1.93 -0.96 -10.15
CA ALA A 25 2.78 -1.13 -8.98
C ALA A 25 2.00 -1.66 -7.77
N ILE A 26 0.74 -1.26 -7.60
CA ILE A 26 -0.15 -1.80 -6.57
C ILE A 26 -0.46 -3.28 -6.85
N ALA A 27 -0.81 -3.62 -8.10
CA ALA A 27 -1.09 -4.99 -8.52
C ALA A 27 0.11 -5.92 -8.29
N GLN A 28 1.32 -5.49 -8.65
CA GLN A 28 2.54 -6.27 -8.39
C GLN A 28 2.77 -6.53 -6.90
N ARG A 29 2.51 -5.54 -6.03
CA ARG A 29 2.64 -5.71 -4.56
C ARG A 29 1.60 -6.70 -4.01
N LEU A 30 0.37 -6.66 -4.53
CA LEU A 30 -0.68 -7.60 -4.16
C LEU A 30 -0.32 -9.03 -4.59
N GLU A 31 0.22 -9.21 -5.80
CA GLU A 31 0.65 -10.52 -6.28
C GLU A 31 1.84 -11.06 -5.47
N ALA A 32 2.81 -10.20 -5.14
CA ALA A 32 3.93 -10.59 -4.27
C ALA A 32 3.44 -11.04 -2.88
N THR A 33 2.43 -10.37 -2.32
CA THR A 33 1.81 -10.76 -1.04
C THR A 33 1.08 -12.10 -1.17
N ALA A 34 0.34 -12.32 -2.27
CA ALA A 34 -0.34 -13.58 -2.54
C ALA A 34 0.65 -14.75 -2.62
N ARG A 35 1.78 -14.54 -3.30
CA ARG A 35 2.86 -15.53 -3.41
C ARG A 35 3.47 -15.87 -2.06
N LEU A 36 3.80 -14.87 -1.25
CA LEU A 36 4.33 -15.09 0.11
C LEU A 36 3.35 -15.87 0.99
N LEU A 37 2.04 -15.60 0.87
CA LEU A 37 1.00 -16.33 1.61
C LEU A 37 0.84 -17.78 1.11
N GLU A 38 0.97 -18.01 -0.20
CA GLU A 38 0.93 -19.34 -0.80
C GLU A 38 2.13 -20.19 -0.34
N GLU A 39 3.33 -19.62 -0.33
CA GLU A 39 4.56 -20.28 0.14
C GLU A 39 4.49 -20.66 1.63
N GLN A 40 3.76 -19.91 2.44
CA GLN A 40 3.54 -20.20 3.86
C GLN A 40 2.41 -21.21 4.11
N ALA A 41 1.83 -21.80 3.07
CA ALA A 41 0.60 -22.60 3.15
C ALA A 41 -0.53 -21.87 3.93
N ALA A 42 -0.53 -20.54 3.85
CA ALA A 42 -1.52 -19.72 4.53
C ALA A 42 -2.90 -19.94 3.90
N ASN A 43 -3.93 -19.39 4.55
CA ASN A 43 -5.32 -19.58 4.15
C ASN A 43 -5.53 -19.28 2.65
N LEU A 44 -5.90 -20.32 1.88
CA LEU A 44 -6.13 -20.26 0.44
C LEU A 44 -7.13 -19.18 0.03
N PHE A 45 -8.08 -18.85 0.91
CA PHE A 45 -9.00 -17.74 0.70
C PHE A 45 -8.26 -16.41 0.54
N ARG A 46 -7.26 -16.15 1.39
CA ARG A 46 -6.47 -14.91 1.33
C ARG A 46 -5.63 -14.85 0.06
N VAL A 47 -4.98 -15.94 -0.31
CA VAL A 47 -4.20 -16.03 -1.57
C VAL A 47 -5.10 -15.67 -2.75
N ARG A 48 -6.29 -16.28 -2.85
CA ARG A 48 -7.26 -15.99 -3.90
C ARG A 48 -7.73 -14.53 -3.88
N ALA A 49 -8.02 -13.99 -2.69
CA ALA A 49 -8.45 -12.61 -2.54
C ALA A 49 -7.38 -11.62 -3.03
N TYR A 50 -6.11 -11.82 -2.66
CA TYR A 50 -5.02 -10.95 -3.11
C TYR A 50 -4.77 -11.04 -4.62
N ARG A 51 -4.84 -12.23 -5.23
CA ARG A 51 -4.75 -12.39 -6.69
C ARG A 51 -5.91 -11.69 -7.41
N GLN A 52 -7.14 -11.85 -6.92
CA GLN A 52 -8.31 -11.17 -7.48
C GLN A 52 -8.20 -9.65 -7.35
N ALA A 53 -7.69 -9.15 -6.22
CA ALA A 53 -7.43 -7.73 -6.02
C ALA A 53 -6.37 -7.21 -6.99
N ALA A 54 -5.25 -7.94 -7.18
CA ALA A 54 -4.21 -7.57 -8.14
C ALA A 54 -4.77 -7.41 -9.56
N ALA A 55 -5.51 -8.42 -10.04
CA ALA A 55 -6.15 -8.40 -11.35
C ALA A 55 -7.21 -7.29 -11.49
N THR A 56 -7.90 -6.95 -10.39
CA THR A 56 -8.88 -5.86 -10.39
C THR A 56 -8.19 -4.51 -10.53
N VAL A 57 -7.16 -4.27 -9.72
CA VAL A 57 -6.41 -3.00 -9.74
C VAL A 57 -5.67 -2.82 -11.05
N GLU A 58 -5.10 -3.87 -11.63
CA GLU A 58 -4.44 -3.80 -12.94
C GLU A 58 -5.39 -3.35 -14.06
N ARG A 59 -6.66 -3.76 -14.00
CA ARG A 59 -7.68 -3.38 -14.99
C ARG A 59 -8.36 -2.04 -14.70
N LEU A 60 -8.13 -1.44 -13.55
CA LEU A 60 -8.66 -0.12 -13.25
C LEU A 60 -7.98 0.90 -14.17
N GLY A 61 -8.77 1.57 -15.01
CA GLY A 61 -8.30 2.66 -15.88
C GLY A 61 -8.04 3.97 -15.13
N GLU A 62 -8.53 4.09 -13.90
CA GLU A 62 -8.32 5.25 -13.01
C GLU A 62 -7.35 4.87 -11.88
N PRO A 63 -6.43 5.76 -11.46
CA PRO A 63 -5.53 5.48 -10.35
C PRO A 63 -6.31 5.13 -9.08
N ALA A 64 -5.98 4.01 -8.44
CA ALA A 64 -6.51 3.63 -7.13
C ALA A 64 -5.97 4.49 -5.97
N GLY A 65 -5.37 5.65 -6.30
CA GLY A 65 -4.84 6.63 -5.37
C GLY A 65 -5.94 7.28 -4.52
N PRO A 66 -5.62 8.31 -3.71
CA PRO A 66 -6.62 8.99 -2.91
C PRO A 66 -7.69 9.53 -3.85
N THR A 67 -8.84 8.85 -3.89
CA THR A 67 -10.07 9.40 -4.45
C THR A 67 -10.27 10.70 -3.68
N GLY A 68 -10.06 11.82 -4.36
CA GLY A 68 -10.06 13.13 -3.72
C GLY A 68 -11.28 13.24 -2.82
N CYS A 69 -11.13 13.89 -1.66
CA CYS A 69 -12.24 14.26 -0.78
C CYS A 69 -13.23 15.08 -1.60
N THR A 70 -14.11 14.41 -2.34
CA THR A 70 -15.11 15.04 -3.18
C THR A 70 -16.20 15.37 -2.21
N GLY A 71 -16.06 16.54 -1.58
CA GLY A 71 -17.10 17.17 -0.81
C GLY A 71 -18.27 17.47 -1.73
N GLN A 72 -19.06 16.45 -2.06
CA GLN A 72 -20.39 16.64 -2.62
C GLN A 72 -21.27 17.07 -1.45
N ARG A 73 -21.20 18.36 -1.14
CA ARG A 73 -22.21 19.07 -0.38
C ARG A 73 -23.50 19.01 -1.21
N ILE A 74 -24.33 18.03 -0.91
CA ILE A 74 -25.74 18.03 -1.30
C ILE A 74 -26.37 19.25 -0.64
N GLY A 75 -26.89 20.14 -1.49
CA GLY A 75 -27.59 21.36 -1.09
C GLY A 75 -28.96 21.09 -0.52
#